data_AF-W2N7S7-F1
#
_entry.id   AF-W2N7S7-F1
#
_cell.length_a   1.000
_cell.length_b   1.000
_cell.length_c   1.000
_cell.angle_alpha   90.00
_cell.angle_beta   90.00
_cell.angle_gamma   90.00
#
_symmetry.space_group_name_H-M   'P 1'
#
loop_
_entity.id
_entity.type
_entity.pdbx_description
1 polymer ?
#
loop_
_entity_poly.entity_id
_entity_poly.type
_entity_poly.pdbx_seq_one_letter_code
_entity_poly.pdbx_strand_id
1 'polypeptide(L)'
;MVKKGKATVSTKVRDMVLWKEYQKTIGKKFTDLQITEAWLRDGRTLDDVFDRWIRLDKSPKQAAKNLVAYGTTPGQLYNVLRNRNMNLREMRPIWQSVGMSDSQLRTIRLKLQG
;
A
#
# COMPACT_ATOMS: atom_id res chain seq x y z
N MET A 1 10.03 14.75 26.46
CA MET A 1 8.87 15.16 25.62
C MET A 1 9.38 15.56 24.23
N VAL A 2 9.32 14.68 23.23
CA VAL A 2 9.83 14.98 21.88
C VAL A 2 8.71 15.53 20.99
N LYS A 3 8.69 16.85 20.83
CA LYS A 3 8.38 17.64 19.63
C LYS A 3 7.29 17.06 18.67
N LYS A 4 6.04 16.94 19.12
CA LYS A 4 4.89 16.65 18.24
C LYS A 4 4.77 17.62 17.05
N GLY A 5 5.17 18.89 17.20
CA GLY A 5 5.08 19.91 16.13
C GLY A 5 6.09 19.74 14.97
N LYS A 6 7.33 19.30 15.22
CA LYS A 6 8.33 19.15 14.13
C LYS A 6 8.07 17.91 13.27
N ALA A 7 7.57 16.83 13.86
CA ALA A 7 7.25 15.60 13.13
C ALA A 7 6.10 15.82 12.14
N THR A 8 5.02 16.49 12.57
CA THR A 8 3.85 16.76 11.70
C THR A 8 4.19 17.69 10.54
N VAL A 9 5.02 18.72 10.76
CA VAL A 9 5.48 19.62 9.67
C VAL A 9 6.34 18.86 8.67
N SER A 10 7.24 17.98 9.14
CA SER A 10 8.06 17.14 8.27
C SER A 10 7.23 16.17 7.42
N THR A 11 6.18 15.56 7.99
CA THR A 11 5.28 14.67 7.24
C THR A 11 4.50 15.44 6.17
N LYS A 12 3.91 16.60 6.50
CA LYS A 12 3.21 17.45 5.52
C LYS A 12 4.10 17.87 4.34
N VAL A 13 5.34 18.23 4.61
CA VAL A 13 6.31 18.58 3.55
C VAL A 13 6.61 17.35 2.67
N ARG A 14 6.81 16.17 3.26
CA ARG A 14 7.02 14.93 2.51
C ARG A 14 5.80 14.52 1.68
N ASP A 15 4.60 14.73 2.20
CA ASP A 15 3.35 14.47 1.47
C ASP A 15 3.21 15.41 0.28
N MET A 16 3.53 16.70 0.47
CA MET A 16 3.52 17.68 -0.62
C MET A 16 4.51 17.32 -1.73
N VAL A 17 5.72 16.89 -1.38
CA VAL A 17 6.73 16.44 -2.35
C VAL A 17 6.23 15.21 -3.10
N LEU A 18 5.70 14.21 -2.39
CA LEU A 18 5.12 13.00 -2.98
C LEU A 18 3.98 13.34 -3.96
N TRP A 19 3.09 14.25 -3.58
CA TRP A 19 2.00 14.73 -4.44
C TRP A 19 2.51 15.41 -5.71
N LYS A 20 3.51 16.28 -5.61
CA LYS A 20 4.12 16.94 -6.78
C LYS A 20 4.78 15.94 -7.72
N GLU A 21 5.50 14.96 -7.18
CA GLU A 21 6.11 13.89 -7.97
C GLU A 21 5.03 13.07 -8.69
N TYR A 22 3.98 12.67 -7.98
CA TYR A 22 2.87 11.92 -8.54
C TYR A 22 2.16 12.70 -9.66
N GLN A 23 1.85 13.98 -9.44
CA GLN A 23 1.25 14.87 -10.45
C GLN A 23 2.11 14.98 -11.71
N LYS A 24 3.44 15.08 -11.55
CA LYS A 24 4.37 15.10 -12.67
C LYS A 24 4.37 13.78 -13.44
N THR A 25 4.30 12.63 -12.76
CA THR A 25 4.26 11.32 -13.42
C THR A 25 2.95 11.09 -14.17
N ILE A 26 1.80 11.42 -13.58
CA ILE A 26 0.50 11.27 -14.28
C ILE A 26 0.37 12.27 -15.43
N GLY A 27 0.96 13.47 -15.32
CA GLY A 27 1.04 14.44 -16.42
C GLY A 27 1.85 13.93 -17.62
N LYS A 28 2.77 12.98 -17.39
CA LYS A 28 3.49 12.23 -18.43
C LYS A 28 2.78 10.95 -18.87
N LYS A 29 1.53 10.75 -18.45
CA LYS A 29 0.69 9.57 -18.76
C LYS A 29 1.20 8.24 -18.20
N PHE A 30 2.01 8.26 -17.13
CA PHE A 30 2.34 7.03 -16.41
C PHE A 30 1.14 6.51 -15.65
N THR A 31 0.91 5.20 -15.71
CA THR A 31 -0.15 4.53 -14.96
C THR A 31 0.27 4.27 -13.50
N ASP A 32 -0.71 4.08 -12.62
CA ASP A 32 -0.45 3.68 -11.22
C ASP A 32 0.41 2.39 -11.12
N LEU A 33 0.25 1.46 -12.08
CA LEU A 33 1.08 0.26 -12.16
C LEU A 33 2.55 0.60 -12.48
N GLN A 34 2.79 1.44 -13.49
CA GLN A 34 4.15 1.87 -13.85
C GLN A 34 4.83 2.65 -12.72
N ILE A 35 4.07 3.46 -11.98
CA ILE A 35 4.55 4.17 -10.79
C ILE A 35 4.89 3.18 -9.68
N THR A 36 4.03 2.18 -9.45
CA THR A 36 4.28 1.08 -8.50
C THR A 36 5.55 0.31 -8.85
N GLU A 37 5.72 -0.08 -10.12
CA GLU A 37 6.93 -0.73 -10.63
C GLU A 37 8.18 0.10 -10.38
N ALA A 38 8.13 1.41 -10.70
CA ALA A 38 9.26 2.31 -10.52
C ALA A 38 9.66 2.40 -9.04
N TRP A 39 8.69 2.54 -8.14
CA TRP A 39 8.93 2.58 -6.70
C TRP A 39 9.53 1.27 -6.17
N LEU A 40 9.08 0.12 -6.64
CA LEU A 40 9.63 -1.17 -6.23
C LEU A 40 11.04 -1.40 -6.80
N ARG A 41 11.30 -0.97 -8.04
CA ARG A 41 12.65 -0.99 -8.65
C ARG A 41 13.64 -0.05 -7.94
N ASP A 42 13.14 1.03 -7.34
CA ASP A 42 13.89 1.96 -6.48
C ASP A 42 14.19 1.38 -5.07
N GLY A 43 13.87 0.09 -4.84
CA GLY A 43 14.19 -0.61 -3.60
C GLY A 43 13.20 -0.37 -2.46
N ARG A 44 12.03 0.22 -2.74
CA ARG A 44 10.99 0.43 -1.72
C ARG A 44 10.34 -0.89 -1.32
N THR A 45 9.96 -0.99 -0.06
CA THR A 45 9.21 -2.16 0.43
C THR A 45 7.76 -2.10 -0.02
N LEU A 46 7.07 -3.26 0.00
CA LEU A 46 5.63 -3.32 -0.29
C LEU A 46 4.81 -2.49 0.70
N ASP A 47 5.25 -2.43 1.97
CA ASP A 47 4.67 -1.57 2.98
C ASP A 47 4.82 -0.09 2.60
N ASP A 48 6.02 0.36 2.25
CA ASP A 48 6.25 1.75 1.85
C ASP A 48 5.41 2.15 0.63
N VAL A 49 5.29 1.27 -0.35
CA VAL A 49 4.51 1.50 -1.56
C VAL A 49 3.01 1.60 -1.25
N PHE A 50 2.50 0.70 -0.40
CA PHE A 50 1.12 0.77 0.05
C PHE A 50 0.84 2.10 0.75
N ASP A 51 1.68 2.51 1.71
CA ASP A 51 1.49 3.79 2.44
C ASP A 51 1.60 5.00 1.53
N ARG A 52 2.47 4.99 0.52
CA ARG A 52 2.56 6.06 -0.47
C ARG A 52 1.25 6.21 -1.24
N TRP A 53 0.61 5.10 -1.62
CA TRP A 53 -0.71 5.16 -2.24
C TRP A 53 -1.77 5.76 -1.30
N ILE A 54 -1.76 5.38 -0.02
CA ILE A 54 -2.67 5.98 0.97
C ILE A 54 -2.42 7.48 1.14
N ARG A 55 -1.15 7.91 1.18
CA ARG A 55 -0.76 9.33 1.31
C ARG A 55 -1.07 10.16 0.06
N LEU A 56 -1.31 9.50 -1.07
CA LEU A 56 -1.83 10.08 -2.32
C LEU A 56 -3.36 9.95 -2.43
N ASP A 57 -4.03 9.80 -1.29
CA ASP A 57 -5.49 9.67 -1.16
C ASP A 57 -6.11 8.50 -1.96
N LYS A 58 -5.31 7.49 -2.33
CA LYS A 58 -5.87 6.24 -2.88
C LYS A 58 -6.48 5.42 -1.75
N SER A 59 -7.59 4.75 -2.07
CA SER A 59 -8.19 3.80 -1.14
C SER A 59 -7.28 2.58 -0.89
N PRO A 60 -7.38 1.91 0.27
CA PRO A 60 -6.69 0.64 0.53
C PRO A 60 -6.95 -0.43 -0.54
N LYS A 61 -8.15 -0.44 -1.13
CA LYS A 61 -8.50 -1.32 -2.26
C LYS A 61 -7.64 -1.02 -3.48
N GLN A 62 -7.48 0.26 -3.83
CA GLN A 62 -6.66 0.65 -4.97
C GLN A 62 -5.17 0.39 -4.73
N ALA A 63 -4.67 0.67 -3.53
CA ALA A 63 -3.30 0.35 -3.15
C ALA A 63 -3.01 -1.16 -3.27
N ALA A 64 -3.92 -2.01 -2.77
CA ALA A 64 -3.83 -3.46 -2.91
C ALA A 64 -3.88 -3.91 -4.38
N LYS A 65 -4.79 -3.34 -5.19
CA LYS A 65 -4.85 -3.62 -6.63
C LYS A 65 -3.54 -3.32 -7.34
N ASN A 66 -2.92 -2.18 -7.03
CA ASN A 66 -1.65 -1.80 -7.64
C ASN A 66 -0.53 -2.80 -7.28
N LEU A 67 -0.46 -3.23 -6.01
CA LEU A 67 0.49 -4.25 -5.57
C LEU A 67 0.26 -5.62 -6.24
N VAL A 68 -1.00 -6.07 -6.32
CA VAL A 68 -1.33 -7.36 -6.96
C VAL A 68 -1.09 -7.32 -8.46
N ALA A 69 -1.40 -6.20 -9.13
CA ALA A 69 -1.12 -6.01 -10.55
C ALA A 69 0.39 -6.04 -10.87
N TYR A 70 1.25 -5.64 -9.92
CA TYR A 70 2.70 -5.81 -10.03
C TYR A 70 3.17 -7.27 -9.89
N GLY A 71 2.37 -8.13 -9.25
CA GLY A 71 2.74 -9.53 -8.95
C GLY A 71 2.89 -9.85 -7.47
N THR A 72 2.42 -8.99 -6.56
CA THR A 72 2.46 -9.28 -5.11
C THR A 72 1.64 -10.53 -4.79
N THR A 73 2.25 -11.49 -4.11
CA THR A 73 1.60 -12.74 -3.72
C THR A 73 0.57 -12.52 -2.61
N PRO A 74 -0.40 -13.43 -2.43
CA PRO A 74 -1.35 -13.35 -1.32
C PRO A 74 -0.68 -13.27 0.06
N GLY A 75 0.37 -14.07 0.32
CA GLY A 75 1.08 -14.04 1.60
C GLY A 75 1.74 -12.67 1.87
N GLN A 76 2.33 -12.07 0.85
CA GLN A 76 2.89 -10.72 0.95
C GLN A 76 1.80 -9.66 1.17
N LEU A 77 0.69 -9.70 0.43
CA LEU A 77 -0.43 -8.77 0.65
C LEU A 77 -1.00 -8.92 2.06
N TYR A 78 -1.12 -10.14 2.58
CA TYR A 78 -1.56 -10.38 3.95
C TYR A 78 -0.64 -9.68 4.96
N ASN A 79 0.68 -9.84 4.81
CA ASN A 79 1.66 -9.20 5.68
C ASN A 79 1.58 -7.67 5.62
N VAL A 80 1.45 -7.09 4.43
CA VAL A 80 1.27 -5.64 4.25
C VAL A 80 0.04 -5.14 5.03
N LEU A 81 -1.10 -5.81 4.92
CA LEU A 81 -2.30 -5.42 5.66
C LEU A 81 -2.15 -5.67 7.17
N ARG A 82 -1.48 -6.76 7.56
CA ARG A 82 -1.28 -7.14 8.97
C ARG A 82 -0.32 -6.20 9.69
N ASN A 83 0.70 -5.70 9.02
CA ASN A 83 1.66 -4.71 9.53
C ASN A 83 0.98 -3.39 9.91
N ARG A 84 -0.20 -3.12 9.33
CA ARG A 84 -1.08 -1.98 9.69
C ARG A 84 -2.11 -2.33 10.77
N ASN A 85 -1.93 -3.46 11.45
CA ASN A 85 -2.82 -3.97 12.48
C ASN A 85 -4.28 -4.18 12.02
N MET A 86 -4.50 -4.35 10.71
CA MET A 86 -5.83 -4.66 10.20
C MET A 86 -6.25 -6.07 10.66
N ASN A 87 -7.46 -6.18 11.18
CA ASN A 87 -8.09 -7.46 11.49
C ASN A 87 -8.76 -8.07 10.24
N LEU A 88 -9.24 -9.31 10.35
CA LEU A 88 -9.87 -10.00 9.21
C LEU A 88 -11.11 -9.27 8.65
N ARG A 89 -11.88 -8.57 9.50
CA ARG A 89 -13.06 -7.82 9.06
C ARG A 89 -12.64 -6.63 8.18
N GLU A 90 -11.53 -5.98 8.52
CA GLU A 90 -10.97 -4.86 7.76
C GLU A 90 -10.26 -5.32 6.48
N MET A 91 -9.55 -6.45 6.54
CA MET A 91 -8.84 -7.03 5.38
C MET A 91 -9.80 -7.53 4.30
N ARG A 92 -10.91 -8.18 4.68
CA ARG A 92 -11.88 -8.80 3.77
C ARG A 92 -12.27 -7.93 2.56
N PRO A 93 -12.78 -6.69 2.73
CA PRO A 93 -13.18 -5.86 1.60
C PRO A 93 -12.01 -5.45 0.69
N ILE A 94 -10.77 -5.41 1.19
CA ILE A 94 -9.56 -5.15 0.39
C ILE A 94 -9.20 -6.41 -0.39
N TRP A 95 -9.21 -7.54 0.29
CA TRP A 95 -8.91 -8.86 -0.26
C TRP A 95 -9.83 -9.25 -1.42
N GLN A 96 -11.13 -9.06 -1.24
CA GLN A 96 -12.13 -9.31 -2.28
C GLN A 96 -11.96 -8.35 -3.47
N SER A 97 -11.49 -7.12 -3.23
CA SER A 97 -11.32 -6.14 -4.31
C SER A 97 -10.22 -6.50 -5.31
N VAL A 98 -9.33 -7.43 -4.94
CA VAL A 98 -8.27 -7.98 -5.80
C VAL A 98 -8.59 -9.41 -6.28
N GLY A 99 -9.86 -9.83 -6.19
CA GLY A 99 -10.34 -11.11 -6.71
C GLY A 99 -10.00 -12.32 -5.85
N MET A 100 -9.51 -12.13 -4.62
CA MET A 100 -9.16 -13.23 -3.73
C MET A 100 -10.31 -13.59 -2.78
N SER A 101 -10.44 -14.88 -2.45
CA SER A 101 -11.54 -15.38 -1.63
C SER A 101 -11.29 -15.26 -0.13
N ASP A 102 -12.38 -15.24 0.65
CA ASP A 102 -12.31 -15.26 2.11
C ASP A 102 -11.68 -16.54 2.67
N SER A 103 -11.89 -17.67 2.00
CA SER A 103 -11.27 -18.95 2.38
C SER A 103 -9.76 -18.87 2.25
N GLN A 104 -9.26 -18.28 1.15
CA GLN A 104 -7.83 -18.04 0.94
C GLN A 104 -7.23 -17.13 2.03
N LEU A 105 -7.92 -16.05 2.41
CA LEU A 105 -7.49 -15.15 3.49
C LEU A 105 -7.35 -15.90 4.83
N ARG A 106 -8.32 -16.76 5.17
CA ARG A 106 -8.28 -17.57 6.40
C ARG A 106 -7.14 -18.59 6.35
N THR A 107 -6.96 -19.27 5.23
CA THR A 107 -5.88 -20.25 5.04
C THR A 107 -4.50 -19.60 5.21
N ILE A 108 -4.28 -18.41 4.63
CA ILE A 108 -3.01 -17.69 4.77
C ILE A 108 -2.77 -17.28 6.23
N ARG A 109 -3.79 -16.75 6.90
CA ARG A 109 -3.70 -16.43 8.33
C ARG A 109 -3.24 -17.64 9.15
N LEU A 110 -3.86 -18.80 8.95
CA LEU A 110 -3.51 -20.02 9.70
C LEU A 110 -2.08 -20.46 9.41
N LYS A 111 -1.65 -20.41 8.14
CA LYS A 111 -0.28 -20.77 7.73
C LYS A 111 0.81 -19.84 8.27
N LEU A 112 0.50 -18.57 8.51
CA LEU A 112 1.47 -17.57 8.97
C LEU A 112 1.41 -17.33 10.49
N GLN A 113 0.43 -17.93 11.18
CA GLN A 113 0.29 -17.87 12.64
C GLN A 113 0.69 -19.18 13.34
N GLY A 114 0.87 -20.27 12.59
CA GLY A 114 1.49 -21.51 13.05
C GLY A 114 2.98 -21.52 12.74
#